data_AF-A0A968HMY4-F1
#
_entry.id   AF-A0A968HMY4-F1
#
_cell.length_a   1.000
_cell.length_b   1.000
_cell.length_c   1.000
_cell.angle_alpha   90.00
_cell.angle_beta   90.00
_cell.angle_gamma   90.00
#
_symmetry.space_group_name_H-M   'P 1'
#
loop_
_entity.id
_entity.type
_entity.pdbx_description
1 polymer ?
#
loop_
_entity_poly.entity_id
_entity_poly.type
_entity_poly.pdbx_seq_one_letter_code
_entity_poly.pdbx_strand_id
1 'polypeptide(L)'
;MQEVFNPAHPDDPQVRYWSWTGETCLTLLSCDDAVDLPLLAGYEILDVLAGANDGLVTVESAKWGEFLGVVPADHFDEIGQVGGLTGPNFDHVQFYLDNARMLRDEAL
;
A
#
# COMPACT_ATOMS: atom_id res chain seq x y z
N MET A 1 12.04 1.48 11.79
CA MET A 1 11.61 2.87 11.53
C MET A 1 11.49 3.70 12.81
N GLN A 2 10.73 3.25 13.81
CA GLN A 2 10.32 4.08 14.96
C GLN A 2 11.44 4.58 15.89
N GLU A 3 12.55 3.86 16.04
CA GLU A 3 13.59 4.23 17.04
C GLU A 3 14.70 5.15 16.50
N VAL A 4 14.95 5.13 15.18
CA VAL A 4 16.12 5.80 14.60
C VAL A 4 15.73 6.71 13.44
N PHE A 5 15.07 6.15 12.42
CA PHE A 5 14.76 6.92 11.21
C PHE A 5 13.67 7.96 11.47
N ASN A 6 12.51 7.55 12.00
CA ASN A 6 11.38 8.47 12.20
C ASN A 6 11.71 9.62 13.17
N PRO A 7 12.37 9.39 14.32
CA PRO A 7 12.72 10.49 15.23
C PRO A 7 13.76 11.46 14.65
N ALA A 8 14.63 10.97 13.76
CA ALA A 8 15.65 11.80 13.10
C ALA A 8 15.12 12.57 11.89
N HIS A 9 13.96 12.20 11.36
CA HIS A 9 13.35 12.79 10.16
C HIS A 9 11.88 13.13 10.41
N PRO A 10 11.59 14.12 11.28
CA PRO A 10 10.22 14.57 11.49
C PRO A 10 9.65 15.20 10.21
N ASP A 11 8.35 15.10 10.03
CA ASP A 11 7.64 15.75 8.91
C ASP A 11 7.77 17.27 8.98
N ASP A 12 7.87 17.91 7.81
CA ASP A 12 7.88 19.36 7.70
C ASP A 12 6.43 19.89 7.80
N PRO A 13 6.12 20.83 8.72
CA PRO A 13 4.76 21.35 8.89
C PRO A 13 4.24 22.15 7.68
N GLN A 14 5.09 22.52 6.72
CA GLN A 14 4.70 23.21 5.49
C GLN A 14 4.36 22.25 4.35
N VAL A 15 4.63 20.96 4.51
CA VAL A 15 4.38 19.92 3.51
C VAL A 15 3.16 19.11 3.92
N ARG A 16 2.27 18.85 2.97
CA ARG A 16 1.17 17.90 3.15
C ARG A 16 1.62 16.52 2.70
N TYR A 17 1.33 15.52 3.51
CA TYR A 17 1.67 14.13 3.30
C TYR A 17 0.38 13.32 3.22
N TRP A 18 0.31 12.40 2.27
CA TRP A 18 -0.80 11.47 2.10
C TRP A 18 -0.24 10.06 1.94
N SER A 19 -0.99 9.06 2.37
CA SER A 19 -0.64 7.67 2.08
C SER A 19 -1.83 6.79 1.77
N TRP A 20 -1.54 5.75 1.01
CA TRP A 20 -2.37 4.58 0.75
C TRP A 20 -1.52 3.34 1.06
N THR A 21 -2.16 2.19 1.16
CA THR A 21 -1.47 0.89 1.30
C THR A 21 -2.27 -0.20 0.64
N GLY A 22 -1.60 -1.22 0.14
CA GLY A 22 -2.20 -2.47 -0.27
C GLY A 22 -2.61 -3.34 0.91
N GLU A 23 -3.62 -4.17 0.68
CA GLU A 23 -3.92 -5.36 1.48
C GLU A 23 -4.25 -6.51 0.52
N THR A 24 -3.62 -7.65 0.77
CA THR A 24 -3.81 -8.88 -0.02
C THR A 24 -4.17 -10.05 0.89
N CYS A 25 -4.47 -11.20 0.29
CA CYS A 25 -4.73 -12.44 1.00
C CYS A 25 -4.34 -13.66 0.16
N LEU A 26 -4.46 -14.87 0.71
CA LEU A 26 -4.08 -16.11 0.01
C LEU A 26 -4.89 -16.38 -1.27
N THR A 27 -6.15 -15.93 -1.32
CA THR A 27 -7.06 -16.27 -2.42
C THR A 27 -8.07 -15.14 -2.65
N LEU A 28 -8.52 -14.98 -3.90
CA LEU A 28 -9.63 -14.09 -4.28
C LEU A 28 -11.00 -14.48 -3.67
N LEU A 29 -11.06 -15.51 -2.82
CA LEU A 29 -12.27 -15.86 -2.06
C LEU A 29 -12.34 -15.13 -0.72
N SER A 30 -11.21 -14.68 -0.19
CA SER A 30 -11.08 -14.08 1.14
C SER A 30 -10.97 -12.56 1.10
N CYS A 31 -10.53 -11.99 -0.02
CA CYS A 31 -10.44 -10.55 -0.24
C CYS A 31 -10.39 -10.25 -1.75
N ASP A 32 -10.25 -8.98 -2.10
CA ASP A 32 -10.33 -8.48 -3.47
C ASP A 32 -9.02 -8.61 -4.27
N ASP A 33 -7.96 -9.14 -3.66
CA ASP A 33 -6.66 -9.43 -4.28
C ASP A 33 -6.10 -10.79 -3.82
N ALA A 34 -5.16 -11.37 -4.55
CA ALA A 34 -4.47 -12.59 -4.14
C ALA A 34 -2.97 -12.46 -4.30
N VAL A 35 -2.24 -12.71 -3.21
CA VAL A 35 -0.81 -12.45 -3.12
C VAL A 35 -0.02 -13.17 -4.21
N ASP A 36 0.84 -12.42 -4.87
CA ASP A 36 1.80 -12.91 -5.83
C ASP A 36 2.78 -13.89 -5.17
N LEU A 37 3.08 -14.99 -5.88
CA LEU A 37 3.89 -16.08 -5.34
C LEU A 37 5.24 -15.66 -4.72
N PRO A 38 5.99 -14.67 -5.27
CA PRO A 38 7.22 -14.20 -4.63
C PRO A 38 7.01 -13.51 -3.28
N LEU A 39 5.82 -12.96 -3.01
CA LEU A 39 5.46 -12.26 -1.78
C LEU A 39 4.81 -13.16 -0.72
N LEU A 40 4.37 -14.36 -1.12
CA LEU A 40 3.63 -15.31 -0.27
C LEU A 40 4.26 -15.56 1.10
N ALA A 41 5.57 -15.81 1.16
CA ALA A 41 6.25 -16.10 2.43
C ALA A 41 6.24 -14.89 3.38
N GLY A 42 6.37 -13.68 2.83
CA GLY A 42 6.28 -12.44 3.62
C GLY A 42 4.85 -12.23 4.12
N TYR A 43 3.86 -12.42 3.24
CA TYR A 43 2.45 -12.37 3.60
C TYR A 43 2.11 -13.31 4.75
N GLU A 44 2.45 -14.61 4.65
CA GLU A 44 2.09 -15.60 5.67
C GLU A 44 2.70 -15.28 7.05
N ILE A 45 3.94 -14.77 7.06
CA ILE A 45 4.61 -14.38 8.30
C ILE A 45 3.91 -13.16 8.92
N LEU A 46 3.62 -12.13 8.11
CA LEU A 46 3.01 -10.89 8.59
C LEU A 46 1.55 -11.09 9.01
N ASP A 47 0.77 -11.86 8.26
CA ASP A 47 -0.63 -12.15 8.57
C ASP A 47 -0.77 -12.78 9.97
N VAL A 48 0.13 -13.71 10.30
CA VAL A 48 0.14 -14.37 11.61
C VAL A 48 0.67 -13.48 12.73
N LEU A 49 1.70 -12.67 12.47
CA LEU A 49 2.45 -11.98 13.53
C LEU A 49 2.03 -10.52 13.74
N ALA A 50 1.50 -9.86 12.72
CA ALA A 50 1.31 -8.42 12.68
C ALA A 50 -0.02 -7.97 12.04
N GLY A 51 -0.71 -8.85 11.31
CA GLY A 51 -2.04 -8.63 10.73
C GLY A 51 -2.02 -8.26 9.25
N ALA A 52 -3.07 -7.53 8.82
CA ALA A 52 -3.28 -7.12 7.43
C ALA A 52 -2.04 -6.47 6.80
N ASN A 53 -1.70 -6.91 5.59
CA ASN A 53 -0.46 -6.56 4.90
C ASN A 53 -0.55 -6.78 3.39
N ASP A 54 0.40 -6.21 2.66
CA ASP A 54 0.56 -6.32 1.20
C ASP A 54 1.57 -7.42 0.78
N GLY A 55 2.03 -8.25 1.73
CA GLY A 55 3.09 -9.24 1.55
C GLY A 55 4.48 -8.81 2.02
N LEU A 56 4.73 -7.53 2.28
CA LEU A 56 6.01 -7.03 2.82
C LEU A 56 5.86 -6.02 3.96
N VAL A 57 4.79 -5.22 3.94
CA VAL A 57 4.52 -4.12 4.86
C VAL A 57 3.10 -4.28 5.41
N THR A 58 2.95 -4.11 6.72
CA THR A 58 1.61 -4.12 7.31
C THR A 58 0.88 -2.81 7.07
N VAL A 59 -0.45 -2.89 6.99
CA VAL A 59 -1.34 -1.72 6.84
C VAL A 59 -1.04 -0.66 7.90
N GLU A 60 -0.85 -1.07 9.17
CA GLU A 60 -0.51 -0.14 10.25
C GLU A 60 0.87 0.54 10.06
N SER A 61 1.86 -0.16 9.52
CA SER A 61 3.18 0.42 9.26
C SER A 61 3.21 1.37 8.08
N ALA A 62 2.27 1.26 7.14
CA ALA A 62 2.21 2.06 5.91
C ALA A 62 1.44 3.40 6.06
N LYS A 63 0.75 3.60 7.19
CA LYS A 63 0.05 4.85 7.49
C LYS A 63 1.05 6.00 7.71
N TRP A 64 0.95 7.04 6.90
CA TRP A 64 1.76 8.26 7.02
C TRP A 64 0.98 9.48 6.56
N GLY A 65 1.12 10.61 7.26
CA GLY A 65 0.34 11.81 6.96
C GLY A 65 -1.18 11.56 7.03
N GLU A 66 -1.91 12.09 6.06
CA GLU A 66 -3.33 11.78 5.85
C GLU A 66 -3.47 10.42 5.16
N PHE A 67 -3.91 9.42 5.91
CA PHE A 67 -4.16 8.09 5.39
C PHE A 67 -5.50 8.05 4.65
N LEU A 68 -5.45 7.83 3.35
CA LEU A 68 -6.59 7.92 2.44
C LEU A 68 -7.32 6.59 2.24
N GLY A 69 -6.66 5.46 2.54
CA GLY A 69 -7.31 4.16 2.58
C GLY A 69 -6.42 2.99 2.21
N VAL A 70 -7.05 1.82 2.13
CA VAL A 70 -6.47 0.55 1.70
C VAL A 70 -6.95 0.24 0.29
N VAL A 71 -6.06 -0.20 -0.59
CA VAL A 71 -6.38 -0.65 -1.96
C VAL A 71 -6.22 -2.17 -2.06
N PRO A 72 -7.01 -2.85 -2.91
CA PRO A 72 -6.93 -4.31 -3.06
C PRO A 72 -5.74 -4.69 -3.93
N ALA A 73 -4.55 -4.70 -3.34
CA ALA A 73 -3.28 -4.93 -4.02
C ALA A 73 -2.28 -5.55 -3.04
N ASP A 74 -1.46 -6.47 -3.54
CA ASP A 74 -0.19 -6.80 -2.92
C ASP A 74 0.90 -5.77 -3.27
N HIS A 75 2.10 -5.97 -2.73
CA HIS A 75 3.18 -5.01 -2.86
C HIS A 75 3.67 -4.80 -4.31
N PHE A 76 3.50 -5.78 -5.19
CA PHE A 76 3.86 -5.64 -6.60
C PHE A 76 2.75 -4.95 -7.38
N ASP A 77 1.52 -5.29 -7.07
CA ASP A 77 0.33 -4.72 -7.71
C ASP A 77 0.24 -3.20 -7.53
N GLU A 78 0.64 -2.68 -6.36
CA GLU A 78 0.69 -1.25 -6.08
C GLU A 78 1.42 -0.45 -7.17
N ILE A 79 2.42 -1.04 -7.81
CA ILE A 79 3.24 -0.43 -8.87
C ILE A 79 3.05 -1.08 -10.25
N GLY A 80 1.99 -1.88 -10.42
CA GLY A 80 1.69 -2.57 -11.67
C GLY A 80 2.70 -3.66 -12.04
N GLN A 81 3.32 -4.30 -11.05
CA GLN A 81 4.18 -5.44 -11.27
C GLN A 81 3.43 -6.74 -10.93
N VAL A 82 3.76 -7.86 -11.60
CA VAL A 82 4.80 -7.99 -12.63
C VAL A 82 4.25 -7.82 -14.04
N GLY A 83 4.88 -6.94 -14.82
CA GLY A 83 4.56 -6.80 -16.25
C GLY A 83 3.21 -6.15 -16.56
N GLY A 84 2.69 -5.31 -15.65
CA GLY A 84 1.43 -4.60 -15.81
C GLY A 84 0.19 -5.41 -15.46
N LEU A 85 0.37 -6.62 -14.93
CA LEU A 85 -0.72 -7.45 -14.41
C LEU A 85 -0.89 -7.15 -12.93
N THR A 86 -2.14 -6.94 -12.52
CA THR A 86 -2.56 -6.71 -11.14
C THR A 86 -3.80 -7.51 -10.83
N GLY A 87 -4.17 -7.59 -9.54
CA GLY A 87 -5.44 -8.12 -9.07
C GLY A 87 -6.63 -7.55 -9.83
N PRO A 88 -7.71 -8.34 -10.02
CA PRO A 88 -8.82 -7.98 -10.91
C PRO A 88 -9.59 -6.72 -10.48
N ASN A 89 -9.39 -6.29 -9.23
CA ASN A 89 -10.10 -5.16 -8.62
C ASN A 89 -9.21 -3.92 -8.43
N PHE A 90 -7.97 -3.94 -8.93
CA PHE A 90 -7.05 -2.80 -8.83
C PHE A 90 -6.48 -2.39 -10.19
N ASP A 91 -6.83 -1.18 -10.63
CA ASP A 91 -6.22 -0.52 -11.79
C ASP A 91 -5.19 0.50 -11.27
N HIS A 92 -3.93 0.07 -11.20
CA HIS A 92 -2.83 0.92 -10.73
C HIS A 92 -2.67 2.19 -11.57
N VAL A 93 -2.91 2.14 -12.88
CA VAL A 93 -2.79 3.32 -13.75
C VAL A 93 -3.86 4.34 -13.40
N GLN A 94 -5.12 3.89 -13.30
CA GLN A 94 -6.23 4.76 -12.94
C GLN A 94 -6.06 5.31 -11.51
N PHE A 95 -5.59 4.49 -10.57
CA PHE A 95 -5.26 4.91 -9.20
C PHE A 95 -4.26 6.06 -9.17
N TYR A 96 -3.14 5.97 -9.89
CA TYR A 96 -2.17 7.08 -9.95
C TYR A 96 -2.69 8.31 -10.70
N LEU A 97 -3.52 8.13 -11.74
CA LEU A 97 -4.18 9.25 -12.42
C LEU A 97 -5.12 10.00 -11.48
N ASP A 98 -5.85 9.29 -10.62
CA ASP A 98 -6.75 9.90 -9.64
C ASP A 98 -6.00 10.62 -8.53
N ASN A 99 -4.90 10.05 -8.03
CA ASN A 99 -4.02 10.75 -7.09
C ASN A 99 -3.38 12.00 -7.72
N ALA A 100 -2.99 11.96 -8.99
CA ALA A 100 -2.49 13.15 -9.69
C ALA A 100 -3.56 14.25 -9.81
N ARG A 101 -4.83 13.88 -10.00
CA ARG A 101 -5.96 14.82 -10.01
C ARG A 101 -6.23 15.37 -8.61
N MET A 102 -6.22 14.53 -7.58
CA MET A 102 -6.31 14.94 -6.18
C MET A 102 -5.23 15.97 -5.83
N LEU A 103 -3.97 15.68 -6.17
CA LEU A 103 -2.87 16.62 -5.95
C LEU A 103 -3.05 17.93 -6.73
N ARG A 104 -3.54 17.89 -7.98
CA ARG A 104 -3.84 19.13 -8.72
C ARG A 104 -4.90 19.98 -8.02
N ASP A 105 -5.91 19.35 -7.45
CA ASP A 105 -7.08 20.04 -6.89
C ASP A 105 -6.84 20.48 -5.43
N GLU A 106 -6.02 19.76 -4.67
CA GLU A 106 -5.75 20.03 -3.26
C GLU A 106 -4.40 20.70 -3.00
N ALA A 107 -3.39 20.51 -3.87
CA ALA A 107 -2.02 20.98 -3.64
C ALA A 107 -1.75 22.43 -4.09
N LEU A 108 -2.78 23.19 -4.48
CA LEU A 108 -2.72 24.63 -4.80
C LEU A 108 -3.46 25.49 -3.79
#